data_AF-Q21PC2-F1
#
_entry.id   AF-Q21PC2-F1
#
_cell.length_a   1.000
_cell.length_b   1.000
_cell.length_c   1.000
_cell.angle_alpha   90.00
_cell.angle_beta   90.00
_cell.angle_gamma   90.00
#
_symmetry.space_group_name_H-M   'P 1'
#
loop_
_entity.id
_entity.type
_entity.pdbx_description
1 polymer ?
#
loop_
_entity_poly.entity_id
_entity_poly.type
_entity_poly.pdbx_seq_one_letter_code
_entity_poly.pdbx_strand_id
1 'polypeptide(L)'
;MRGKFLVNYSHITSANSLEQLMHDCQMHLKLRCRNKGQGTAYAFQCQFCGEFRGKEEPKRFHSQQPVAADLKLAELYQKKFQELNMANLKDLPLGDYAEEGKPIKSGVEEAEELQACIENFCQENGYNKDRLLKLFLYRQREAAINEYLTRWSRESDLHDWFSEVFAKWFDVYHEVPGYGYINGEKIPLKIDFLIKAKDELLECGFTNQFFGVEVKYLDPRSGKGFHKKSSEGVFQALSYWYSGARWSLTGVQNIELASVLFLSNLSFRDESDQVFETYDRLYDRTWRTYFSIANHANVGEIQIREWQGSLKSWRFDFNGAAYFSFRKSSGLKLGNPDVINKGRIGSQKLKTNELKRLT
;
A
#
# COMPACT_ATOMS: atom_id res chain seq x y z
N MET A 1 -9.19 46.17 -15.56
CA MET A 1 -8.38 45.13 -16.23
C MET A 1 -8.07 44.03 -15.22
N ARG A 2 -8.72 42.86 -15.31
CA ARG A 2 -8.38 41.72 -14.45
C ARG A 2 -7.12 41.07 -15.01
N GLY A 3 -5.99 41.27 -14.35
CA GLY A 3 -4.73 40.62 -14.72
C GLY A 3 -4.95 39.11 -14.79
N LYS A 4 -4.65 38.51 -15.95
CA LYS A 4 -4.56 37.06 -16.08
C LYS A 4 -3.42 36.61 -15.16
N PHE A 5 -3.74 36.08 -13.99
CA PHE A 5 -2.76 35.34 -13.19
C PHE A 5 -2.30 34.17 -14.05
N LEU A 6 -1.07 34.25 -14.55
CA LEU A 6 -0.39 33.11 -15.14
C LEU A 6 -0.20 32.09 -14.02
N VAL A 7 -1.05 31.07 -14.01
CA VAL A 7 -0.89 29.94 -13.11
C VAL A 7 0.40 29.23 -13.53
N ASN A 8 1.41 29.28 -12.68
CA ASN A 8 2.71 28.67 -12.93
C ASN A 8 2.69 27.24 -12.36
N TYR A 9 2.83 26.24 -13.24
CA TYR A 9 2.92 24.83 -12.88
C TYR A 9 4.38 24.34 -12.78
N SER A 10 5.24 25.20 -12.23
CA SER A 10 6.70 24.98 -12.18
C SER A 10 7.07 23.60 -11.62
N HIS A 11 6.37 23.14 -10.58
CA HIS A 11 6.61 21.85 -9.92
C HIS A 11 6.42 20.64 -10.85
N ILE A 12 5.52 20.73 -11.84
CA ILE A 12 5.37 19.67 -12.85
C ILE A 12 6.47 19.82 -13.89
N THR A 13 6.65 21.02 -14.43
CA THR A 13 7.59 21.22 -15.55
C THR A 13 9.05 20.99 -15.15
N SER A 14 9.41 21.25 -13.89
CA SER A 14 10.75 21.03 -13.34
C SER A 14 10.97 19.62 -12.80
N ALA A 15 9.95 18.78 -12.75
CA ALA A 15 10.09 17.43 -12.23
C ALA A 15 11.04 16.62 -13.13
N ASN A 16 12.05 15.99 -12.54
CA ASN A 16 13.02 15.15 -13.23
C ASN A 16 12.96 13.68 -12.82
N SER A 17 12.08 13.32 -11.87
CA SER A 17 11.83 11.94 -11.47
C SER A 17 10.36 11.73 -11.10
N LEU A 18 9.88 10.49 -11.12
CA LEU A 18 8.50 10.16 -10.75
C LEU A 18 8.22 10.48 -9.28
N GLU A 19 9.20 10.32 -8.40
CA GLU A 19 9.08 10.61 -6.97
C GLU A 19 8.74 12.08 -6.71
N GLN A 20 9.23 13.00 -7.55
CA GLN A 20 8.91 14.42 -7.44
C GLN A 20 7.48 14.74 -7.86
N LEU A 21 6.84 13.88 -8.66
CA LEU A 21 5.42 13.96 -8.98
C LEU A 21 4.54 13.24 -7.95
N MET A 22 5.10 12.33 -7.14
CA MET A 22 4.35 11.62 -6.10
C MET A 22 3.94 12.58 -4.97
N HIS A 23 2.64 12.62 -4.69
CA HIS A 23 2.06 13.49 -3.66
C HIS A 23 0.81 12.82 -3.08
N ASP A 24 0.44 13.22 -1.86
CA ASP A 24 -0.86 12.89 -1.30
C ASP A 24 -1.88 13.93 -1.78
N CYS A 25 -2.80 13.53 -2.66
CA CYS A 25 -3.85 14.41 -3.17
C CYS A 25 -4.66 15.08 -2.06
N GLN A 26 -4.86 14.42 -0.90
CA GLN A 26 -5.67 14.93 0.21
C GLN A 26 -5.14 16.28 0.73
N MET A 27 -3.82 16.47 0.71
CA MET A 27 -3.15 17.69 1.18
C MET A 27 -3.27 18.87 0.20
N HIS A 28 -3.76 18.62 -1.01
CA HIS A 28 -3.83 19.61 -2.09
C HIS A 28 -5.24 19.78 -2.66
N LEU A 29 -6.28 19.32 -1.97
CA LEU A 29 -7.65 19.40 -2.46
C LEU A 29 -8.20 20.83 -2.37
N LYS A 30 -8.81 21.29 -3.46
CA LYS A 30 -9.61 22.52 -3.49
C LYS A 30 -10.92 22.27 -4.20
N LEU A 31 -12.01 22.80 -3.65
CA LEU A 31 -13.32 22.67 -4.29
C LEU A 31 -13.33 23.42 -5.63
N ARG A 32 -13.73 22.72 -6.69
CA ARG A 32 -13.80 23.24 -8.06
C ARG A 32 -15.11 22.84 -8.73
N CYS A 33 -15.52 23.63 -9.73
CA CYS A 33 -16.67 23.34 -10.58
C CYS A 33 -16.22 22.59 -11.84
N ARG A 34 -16.80 21.41 -12.09
CA ARG A 34 -16.53 20.59 -13.29
C ARG A 34 -17.79 20.37 -14.12
N ASN A 35 -17.60 20.14 -15.42
CA ASN A 35 -18.68 19.71 -16.31
C ASN A 35 -18.94 18.21 -16.12
N LYS A 36 -20.21 17.81 -16.09
CA LYS A 36 -20.64 16.41 -15.99
C LYS A 36 -21.90 16.21 -16.82
N GLY A 37 -21.77 15.55 -17.97
CA GLY A 37 -22.84 15.47 -18.95
C GLY A 37 -23.26 16.87 -19.43
N GLN A 38 -24.55 17.17 -19.37
CA GLN A 38 -25.08 18.50 -19.69
C GLN A 38 -25.04 19.50 -18.53
N GLY A 39 -24.60 19.08 -17.33
CA GLY A 39 -24.62 19.90 -16.12
C GLY A 39 -23.24 20.21 -15.56
N THR A 40 -23.24 20.89 -14.41
CA THR A 40 -22.03 21.13 -13.59
C THR A 40 -22.15 20.46 -12.23
N ALA A 41 -21.02 20.01 -11.68
CA ALA A 41 -20.92 19.44 -10.34
C ALA A 41 -19.78 20.10 -9.56
N TYR A 42 -19.89 20.18 -8.23
CA TYR A 42 -18.80 20.64 -7.37
C TYR A 42 -18.08 19.42 -6.81
N ALA A 43 -16.76 19.40 -6.92
CA ALA A 43 -15.93 18.31 -6.43
C ALA A 43 -14.53 18.84 -6.07
N PHE A 44 -13.84 18.12 -5.19
CA PHE A 44 -12.49 18.50 -4.79
C PHE A 44 -11.48 18.08 -5.87
N GLN A 45 -10.77 19.05 -6.43
CA GLN A 45 -9.70 18.85 -7.39
C GLN A 45 -8.35 19.05 -6.70
N CYS A 46 -7.45 18.08 -6.85
CA CYS A 46 -6.06 18.21 -6.42
C CYS A 46 -5.37 19.34 -7.18
N GLN A 47 -4.80 20.31 -6.46
CA GLN A 47 -4.06 21.44 -7.02
C GLN A 47 -2.64 21.06 -7.46
N PHE A 48 -2.20 19.82 -7.19
CA PHE A 48 -0.89 19.33 -7.61
C PHE A 48 -0.97 18.57 -8.95
N CYS A 49 -1.94 17.67 -9.12
CA CYS A 49 -2.08 16.84 -10.32
C CYS A 49 -3.37 17.06 -11.14
N GLY A 50 -4.29 17.89 -10.66
CA GLY A 50 -5.55 18.17 -11.37
C GLY A 50 -6.61 17.07 -11.28
N GLU A 51 -6.35 15.95 -10.61
CA GLU A 51 -7.32 14.87 -10.45
C GLU A 51 -8.44 15.24 -9.45
N PHE A 52 -9.66 14.80 -9.73
CA PHE A 52 -10.79 14.94 -8.80
C PHE A 52 -10.79 13.77 -7.79
N ARG A 53 -10.91 14.08 -6.50
CA ARG A 53 -10.98 13.09 -5.41
C ARG A 53 -12.23 13.29 -4.55
N GLY A 54 -12.69 12.20 -3.95
CA GLY A 54 -13.82 12.21 -3.03
C GLY A 54 -15.19 12.23 -3.72
N LYS A 55 -16.23 12.53 -2.93
CA LYS A 55 -17.61 12.63 -3.40
C LYS A 55 -17.89 14.03 -3.94
N GLU A 56 -18.94 14.14 -4.76
CA GLU A 56 -19.44 15.42 -5.21
C GLU A 56 -20.11 16.16 -4.05
N GLU A 57 -19.82 17.46 -3.94
CA GLU A 57 -20.41 18.34 -2.93
C GLU A 57 -21.74 18.92 -3.45
N PRO A 58 -22.84 18.79 -2.69
CA PRO A 58 -24.10 19.38 -3.08
C PRO A 58 -24.01 20.91 -3.17
N LYS A 59 -24.41 21.47 -4.32
CA LYS A 59 -24.32 22.92 -4.60
C LYS A 59 -24.97 23.80 -3.52
N ARG A 60 -26.03 23.32 -2.87
CA ARG A 60 -26.75 24.02 -1.79
C ARG A 60 -25.87 24.36 -0.57
N PHE A 61 -24.73 23.70 -0.37
CA PHE A 61 -23.82 23.96 0.74
C PHE A 61 -22.80 25.07 0.45
N HIS A 62 -22.83 25.65 -0.75
CA HIS A 62 -21.87 26.67 -1.16
C HIS A 62 -22.62 27.90 -1.65
N SER A 63 -22.44 29.01 -0.93
CA SER A 63 -23.04 30.30 -1.26
C SER A 63 -22.44 30.93 -2.51
N GLN A 64 -21.24 30.52 -2.89
CA GLN A 64 -20.53 30.99 -4.07
C GLN A 64 -20.17 29.82 -4.98
N GLN A 65 -20.26 30.03 -6.28
CA GLN A 65 -19.80 29.05 -7.26
C GLN A 65 -18.27 28.91 -7.18
N PRO A 66 -17.74 27.70 -6.94
CA PRO A 66 -16.31 27.46 -6.94
C PRO A 66 -15.69 27.78 -8.31
N VAL A 67 -14.40 28.09 -8.30
CA VAL A 67 -13.64 28.32 -9.54
C VAL A 67 -13.72 27.09 -10.44
N ALA A 68 -13.70 27.30 -11.75
CA ALA A 68 -13.68 26.22 -12.74
C ALA A 68 -12.51 25.25 -12.52
N ALA A 69 -12.73 24.00 -12.95
CA ALA A 69 -11.73 22.95 -12.98
C ALA A 69 -10.49 23.39 -13.75
N ASP A 70 -9.32 23.08 -13.21
CA ASP A 70 -8.06 23.28 -13.88
C ASP A 70 -7.72 22.04 -14.72
N LEU A 71 -8.29 21.96 -15.93
CA LEU A 71 -8.06 20.83 -16.84
C LEU A 71 -6.62 20.83 -17.38
N LYS A 72 -6.04 22.02 -17.56
CA LYS A 72 -4.67 22.19 -18.03
C LYS A 72 -3.66 21.59 -17.06
N LEU A 73 -3.88 21.75 -15.76
CA LEU A 73 -3.07 21.10 -14.73
C LEU A 73 -3.06 19.57 -14.88
N ALA A 74 -4.23 18.96 -15.09
CA ALA A 74 -4.37 17.51 -15.23
C ALA A 74 -3.65 17.00 -16.49
N GLU A 75 -3.84 17.68 -17.62
CA GLU A 75 -3.17 17.37 -18.89
C GLU A 75 -1.64 17.49 -18.76
N LEU A 76 -1.14 18.57 -18.16
CA LEU A 76 0.29 18.77 -17.94
C LEU A 76 0.89 17.70 -17.04
N TYR A 77 0.21 17.38 -15.93
CA TYR A 77 0.65 16.33 -15.01
C TYR A 77 0.71 14.98 -15.72
N GLN A 78 -0.34 14.59 -16.45
CA GLN A 78 -0.38 13.32 -17.17
C GLN A 78 0.72 13.23 -18.24
N LYS A 79 0.93 14.31 -19.01
CA LYS A 79 2.00 14.38 -20.01
C LYS A 79 3.38 14.20 -19.37
N LYS A 80 3.67 14.93 -18.29
CA LYS A 80 4.97 14.84 -17.62
C LYS A 80 5.18 13.48 -16.96
N PHE A 81 4.14 12.92 -16.37
CA PHE A 81 4.18 11.58 -15.79
C PHE A 81 4.48 10.51 -16.84
N GLN A 82 3.86 10.60 -18.02
CA GLN A 82 4.17 9.72 -19.15
C GLN A 82 5.60 9.93 -19.66
N GLU A 83 6.07 11.17 -19.79
CA GLU A 83 7.44 11.50 -20.18
C GLU A 83 8.47 10.86 -19.24
N LEU A 84 8.28 11.00 -17.91
CA LEU A 84 9.17 10.44 -16.91
C LEU A 84 9.08 8.90 -16.83
N ASN A 85 7.88 8.33 -17.00
CA ASN A 85 7.72 6.87 -17.12
C ASN A 85 8.49 6.32 -18.33
N MET A 86 8.40 6.98 -19.48
CA MET A 86 9.11 6.58 -20.69
C MET A 86 10.63 6.78 -20.57
N ALA A 87 11.08 7.83 -19.88
CA ALA A 87 12.49 8.04 -19.57
C ALA A 87 13.04 6.93 -18.65
N ASN A 88 12.30 6.57 -17.59
CA ASN A 88 12.67 5.49 -16.70
C ASN A 88 12.72 4.11 -17.41
N LEU A 89 11.91 3.90 -18.45
CA LEU A 89 11.99 2.71 -19.29
C LEU A 89 13.25 2.68 -20.18
N LYS A 90 13.79 3.85 -20.57
CA LYS A 90 15.06 3.96 -21.30
C LYS A 90 16.28 3.77 -20.42
N ASP A 91 16.17 4.14 -19.14
CA ASP A 91 17.21 3.97 -18.13
C ASP A 91 17.15 2.61 -17.43
N LEU A 92 16.20 1.73 -17.79
CA LEU A 92 16.35 0.32 -17.49
C LEU A 92 17.66 -0.11 -18.15
N PRO A 93 18.60 -0.73 -17.41
CA PRO A 93 19.76 -1.30 -18.05
C PRO A 93 19.24 -2.27 -19.12
N LEU A 94 19.40 -1.87 -20.38
CA LEU A 94 19.52 -2.78 -21.51
C LEU A 94 20.71 -3.65 -21.13
N GLY A 95 20.47 -4.66 -20.30
CA GLY A 95 21.53 -5.46 -19.71
C GLY A 95 22.40 -5.96 -20.85
N ASP A 96 23.72 -5.68 -20.80
CA ASP A 96 24.86 -6.16 -21.60
C ASP A 96 24.66 -6.74 -23.03
N TYR A 97 23.53 -6.50 -23.70
CA TYR A 97 23.06 -7.18 -24.91
C TYR A 97 22.71 -6.20 -26.04
N ALA A 98 23.04 -4.91 -25.89
CA ALA A 98 23.09 -4.04 -27.06
C ALA A 98 24.30 -4.48 -27.89
N GLU A 99 24.09 -5.39 -28.84
CA GLU A 99 25.05 -5.66 -29.91
C GLU A 99 25.47 -4.31 -30.51
N GLU A 100 26.76 -4.00 -30.42
CA GLU A 100 27.33 -2.75 -30.92
C GLU A 100 26.85 -2.51 -32.37
N GLY A 101 26.18 -1.38 -32.61
CA GLY A 101 25.81 -0.93 -33.95
C GLY A 101 24.35 -1.17 -34.36
N LYS A 102 23.50 -1.81 -33.54
CA LYS A 102 22.06 -1.83 -33.82
C LYS A 102 21.39 -0.53 -33.34
N PRO A 103 20.56 0.14 -34.19
CA PRO A 103 19.83 1.32 -33.76
C PRO A 103 18.89 0.94 -32.63
N ILE A 104 18.95 1.71 -31.53
CA ILE A 104 18.06 1.54 -30.37
C ILE A 104 16.63 1.82 -30.85
N LYS A 105 15.84 0.76 -31.00
CA LYS A 105 14.41 0.87 -31.27
C LYS A 105 13.72 1.48 -30.06
N SER A 106 12.64 2.21 -30.29
CA SER A 106 11.78 2.59 -29.18
C SER A 106 11.14 1.35 -28.57
N GLY A 107 10.89 1.33 -27.26
CA GLY A 107 10.21 0.20 -26.61
C GLY A 107 8.80 -0.09 -27.18
N VAL A 108 8.22 0.85 -27.92
CA VAL A 108 6.96 0.64 -28.66
C VAL A 108 7.21 -0.23 -29.89
N GLU A 109 8.23 0.09 -30.69
CA GLU A 109 8.59 -0.70 -31.87
C GLU A 109 9.02 -2.12 -31.49
N GLU A 110 9.78 -2.29 -30.40
CA GLU A 110 10.16 -3.61 -29.89
C GLU A 110 8.94 -4.44 -29.44
N ALA A 111 7.96 -3.79 -28.80
CA ALA A 111 6.73 -4.44 -28.38
C ALA A 111 5.86 -4.86 -29.57
N GLU A 112 5.76 -4.03 -30.61
CA GLU A 112 5.04 -4.34 -31.85
C GLU A 112 5.70 -5.51 -32.60
N GLU A 113 7.03 -5.53 -32.68
CA GLU A 113 7.78 -6.64 -33.28
C GLU A 113 7.57 -7.94 -32.52
N LEU A 114 7.67 -7.90 -31.19
CA LEU A 114 7.39 -9.07 -30.36
C LEU A 114 5.96 -9.56 -30.53
N GLN A 115 4.98 -8.64 -30.61
CA GLN A 115 3.60 -8.98 -30.85
C GLN A 115 3.43 -9.69 -32.21
N ALA A 116 4.04 -9.16 -33.28
CA ALA A 116 3.99 -9.78 -34.59
C ALA A 116 4.62 -11.18 -34.60
N CYS A 117 5.76 -11.36 -33.92
CA CYS A 117 6.40 -12.67 -33.75
C CYS A 117 5.47 -13.67 -33.05
N ILE A 118 4.81 -13.25 -31.96
CA ILE A 118 3.86 -14.10 -31.22
C ILE A 118 2.67 -14.47 -32.10
N GLU A 119 2.12 -13.50 -32.83
CA GLU A 119 0.96 -13.70 -33.71
C GLU A 119 1.27 -14.68 -34.84
N ASN A 120 2.41 -14.48 -35.53
CA ASN A 120 2.86 -15.38 -36.59
C ASN A 120 3.06 -16.80 -36.06
N PHE A 121 3.78 -16.95 -34.94
CA PHE A 121 3.99 -18.26 -34.33
C PHE A 121 2.66 -18.95 -33.96
N CYS A 122 1.71 -18.22 -33.41
CA CYS A 122 0.40 -18.77 -33.06
C CYS A 122 -0.40 -19.17 -34.31
N GLN A 123 -0.34 -18.38 -35.38
CA GLN A 123 -1.03 -18.66 -36.63
C GLN A 123 -0.46 -19.90 -37.33
N GLU A 124 0.86 -19.99 -37.46
CA GLU A 124 1.55 -21.12 -38.09
C GLU A 124 1.30 -22.45 -37.38
N ASN A 125 1.19 -22.41 -36.05
CA ASN A 125 1.05 -23.61 -35.22
C ASN A 125 -0.39 -23.87 -34.76
N GLY A 126 -1.36 -23.05 -35.18
CA GLY A 126 -2.78 -23.20 -34.80
C GLY A 126 -3.04 -23.01 -33.30
N TYR A 127 -2.24 -22.21 -32.59
CA TYR A 127 -2.40 -21.97 -31.17
C TYR A 127 -3.31 -20.76 -30.88
N ASN A 128 -4.07 -20.86 -29.79
CA ASN A 128 -4.77 -19.71 -29.22
C ASN A 128 -3.76 -18.81 -28.48
N LYS A 129 -3.55 -17.59 -28.98
CA LYS A 129 -2.60 -16.60 -28.44
C LYS A 129 -2.75 -16.38 -26.93
N ASP A 130 -3.97 -16.09 -26.47
CA ASP A 130 -4.23 -15.78 -25.06
C ASP A 130 -3.91 -16.95 -24.14
N ARG A 131 -4.28 -18.17 -24.56
CA ARG A 131 -3.99 -19.39 -23.80
C ARG A 131 -2.48 -19.64 -23.73
N LEU A 132 -1.77 -19.50 -24.85
CA LEU A 132 -0.33 -19.74 -24.91
C LEU A 132 0.45 -18.72 -24.06
N LEU A 133 0.10 -17.43 -24.17
CA LEU A 133 0.73 -16.37 -23.38
C LEU A 133 0.51 -16.57 -21.88
N LYS A 134 -0.72 -16.89 -21.46
CA LYS A 134 -1.01 -17.21 -20.05
C LYS A 134 -0.18 -18.39 -19.55
N LEU A 135 -0.04 -19.45 -20.36
CA LEU A 135 0.76 -20.61 -20.00
C LEU A 135 2.26 -20.29 -19.92
N PHE A 136 2.78 -19.51 -20.87
CA PHE A 136 4.17 -19.06 -20.88
C PHE A 136 4.49 -18.20 -19.65
N LEU A 137 3.69 -17.17 -19.39
CA LEU A 137 3.87 -16.28 -18.24
C LEU A 137 3.76 -17.04 -16.91
N TYR A 138 2.79 -17.98 -16.82
CA TYR A 138 2.68 -18.89 -15.68
C TYR A 138 3.98 -19.68 -15.47
N ARG A 139 4.52 -20.31 -16.52
CA ARG A 139 5.77 -21.09 -16.40
C ARG A 139 6.98 -20.23 -16.03
N GLN A 140 7.11 -19.04 -16.62
CA GLN A 140 8.21 -18.12 -16.30
C GLN A 140 8.13 -17.65 -14.84
N ARG A 141 6.92 -17.36 -14.35
CA ARG A 141 6.69 -17.04 -12.95
C ARG A 141 7.04 -18.20 -12.03
N GLU A 142 6.55 -19.42 -12.30
CA GLU A 142 6.87 -20.58 -11.46
C GLU A 142 8.37 -20.87 -11.45
N ALA A 143 9.07 -20.70 -12.58
CA ALA A 143 10.52 -20.84 -12.63
C ALA A 143 11.22 -19.81 -11.72
N ALA A 144 10.91 -18.53 -11.89
CA ALA A 144 11.48 -17.46 -11.06
C ALA A 144 11.18 -17.65 -9.57
N ILE A 145 9.96 -18.06 -9.23
CA ILE A 145 9.55 -18.29 -7.84
C ILE A 145 10.21 -19.53 -7.24
N ASN A 146 10.47 -20.57 -8.03
CA ASN A 146 11.17 -21.74 -7.52
C ASN A 146 12.65 -21.46 -7.21
N GLU A 147 13.21 -20.40 -7.80
CA GLU A 147 14.53 -19.86 -7.48
C GLU A 147 14.52 -18.89 -6.29
N TYR A 148 13.35 -18.61 -5.69
CA TYR A 148 13.20 -17.73 -4.55
C TYR A 148 14.16 -18.09 -3.41
N LEU A 149 14.97 -17.10 -3.02
CA LEU A 149 15.92 -17.20 -1.93
C LEU A 149 15.39 -16.43 -0.72
N THR A 150 15.43 -17.10 0.42
CA THR A 150 15.07 -16.51 1.72
C THR A 150 16.09 -16.92 2.77
N ARG A 151 16.37 -16.01 3.70
CA ARG A 151 17.21 -16.32 4.86
C ARG A 151 16.41 -16.94 6.00
N TRP A 152 15.08 -16.86 5.93
CA TRP A 152 14.18 -17.36 6.97
C TRP A 152 13.84 -18.82 6.69
N SER A 153 13.83 -19.64 7.74
CA SER A 153 13.43 -21.04 7.62
C SER A 153 12.02 -21.29 8.17
N ARG A 154 11.56 -20.45 9.10
CA ARG A 154 10.32 -20.63 9.88
C ARG A 154 9.89 -19.32 10.53
N GLU A 155 8.70 -19.34 11.14
CA GLU A 155 8.13 -18.19 11.87
C GLU A 155 8.98 -17.76 13.05
N SER A 156 9.55 -18.69 13.83
CA SER A 156 10.37 -18.32 15.00
C SER A 156 11.55 -17.41 14.64
N ASP A 157 12.16 -17.58 13.46
CA ASP A 157 13.28 -16.75 13.02
C ASP A 157 12.82 -15.28 12.82
N LEU A 158 11.59 -15.07 12.35
CA LEU A 158 10.98 -13.74 12.21
C LEU A 158 10.61 -13.16 13.59
N HIS A 159 10.14 -13.99 14.52
CA HIS A 159 9.83 -13.57 15.89
C HIS A 159 11.08 -13.10 16.63
N ASP A 160 12.18 -13.86 16.52
CA ASP A 160 13.46 -13.54 17.14
C ASP A 160 13.99 -12.21 16.58
N TRP A 161 14.02 -12.07 15.25
CA TRP A 161 14.43 -10.83 14.60
C TRP A 161 13.55 -9.64 14.99
N PHE A 162 12.23 -9.81 15.02
CA PHE A 162 11.31 -8.73 15.36
C PHE A 162 11.53 -8.27 16.80
N SER A 163 11.64 -9.22 17.73
CA SER A 163 11.87 -8.93 19.15
C SER A 163 13.18 -8.18 19.35
N GLU A 164 14.26 -8.61 18.71
CA GLU A 164 15.57 -7.95 18.80
C GLU A 164 15.53 -6.53 18.21
N VAL A 165 15.05 -6.40 16.98
CA VAL A 165 15.14 -5.15 16.21
C VAL A 165 14.15 -4.10 16.71
N PHE A 166 12.90 -4.48 16.98
CA PHE A 166 11.85 -3.54 17.37
C PHE A 166 11.88 -3.19 18.87
N ALA A 167 12.53 -3.99 19.74
CA ALA A 167 12.73 -3.64 21.15
C ALA A 167 13.47 -2.31 21.35
N LYS A 168 14.18 -1.81 20.33
CA LYS A 168 14.76 -0.47 20.35
C LYS A 168 13.69 0.61 20.57
N TRP A 169 12.61 0.57 19.80
CA TRP A 169 11.59 1.62 19.75
C TRP A 169 10.33 1.27 20.55
N PHE A 170 10.12 0.00 20.87
CA PHE A 170 8.91 -0.50 21.50
C PHE A 170 9.22 -1.38 22.71
N ASP A 171 8.30 -1.41 23.68
CA ASP A 171 8.20 -2.53 24.60
C ASP A 171 7.44 -3.65 23.89
N VAL A 172 8.11 -4.79 23.70
CA VAL A 172 7.63 -5.94 22.92
C VAL A 172 7.22 -7.06 23.87
N TYR A 173 5.96 -7.48 23.78
CA TYR A 173 5.38 -8.57 24.57
C TYR A 173 5.02 -9.72 23.62
N HIS A 174 5.59 -10.90 23.85
CA HIS A 174 5.45 -12.08 22.98
C HIS A 174 4.34 -13.02 23.48
N GLU A 175 3.62 -13.65 22.55
CA GLU A 175 2.56 -14.64 22.79
C GLU A 175 1.48 -14.20 23.78
N VAL A 176 0.91 -13.02 23.56
CA VAL A 176 0.02 -12.39 24.54
C VAL A 176 -1.38 -13.03 24.50
N PRO A 177 -1.90 -13.53 25.64
CA PRO A 177 -3.24 -14.10 25.68
C PRO A 177 -4.31 -13.01 25.66
N GLY A 178 -5.47 -13.38 25.10
CA GLY A 178 -6.65 -12.53 25.06
C GLY A 178 -7.92 -13.35 24.88
N TYR A 179 -8.99 -12.65 24.59
CA TYR A 179 -10.26 -13.25 24.21
C TYR A 179 -10.96 -12.39 23.17
N GLY A 180 -11.79 -13.00 22.34
CA GLY A 180 -12.70 -12.31 21.43
C GLY A 180 -14.07 -12.98 21.42
N TYR A 181 -14.95 -12.51 20.56
CA TYR A 181 -16.31 -13.03 20.44
C TYR A 181 -16.58 -13.54 19.02
N ILE A 182 -17.07 -14.76 18.92
CA ILE A 182 -17.56 -15.36 17.67
C ILE A 182 -18.97 -15.85 17.92
N ASN A 183 -19.95 -15.35 17.16
CA ASN A 183 -21.37 -15.68 17.34
C ASN A 183 -21.88 -15.45 18.78
N GLY A 184 -21.31 -14.46 19.49
CA GLY A 184 -21.64 -14.15 20.88
C GLY A 184 -20.92 -15.00 21.92
N GLU A 185 -20.19 -16.04 21.52
CA GLU A 185 -19.41 -16.88 22.42
C GLU A 185 -18.01 -16.32 22.63
N LYS A 186 -17.56 -16.33 23.89
CA LYS A 186 -16.22 -15.86 24.27
C LYS A 186 -15.19 -16.95 23.94
N ILE A 187 -14.27 -16.65 23.03
CA ILE A 187 -13.24 -17.57 22.55
C ILE A 187 -11.87 -17.10 23.03
N PRO A 188 -11.01 -17.98 23.60
CA PRO A 188 -9.64 -17.63 23.93
C PRO A 188 -8.83 -17.37 22.67
N LEU A 189 -7.99 -16.35 22.70
CA LEU A 189 -7.12 -15.94 21.60
C LEU A 189 -5.68 -15.80 22.10
N LYS A 190 -4.73 -15.87 21.16
CA LYS A 190 -3.33 -15.53 21.38
C LYS A 190 -2.85 -14.73 20.16
N ILE A 191 -2.15 -13.64 20.40
CA ILE A 191 -1.50 -12.84 19.35
C ILE A 191 0.02 -12.98 19.48
N ASP A 192 0.72 -12.98 18.36
CA ASP A 192 2.17 -13.20 18.36
C ASP A 192 2.90 -12.10 19.14
N PHE A 193 2.56 -10.83 18.92
CA PHE A 193 3.06 -9.75 19.76
C PHE A 193 2.01 -8.69 20.09
N LEU A 194 2.16 -8.10 21.28
CA LEU A 194 1.76 -6.72 21.52
C LEU A 194 2.99 -5.83 21.57
N ILE A 195 2.89 -4.64 21.01
CA ILE A 195 3.93 -3.62 21.12
C ILE A 195 3.36 -2.33 21.69
N LYS A 196 4.14 -1.69 22.55
CA LYS A 196 3.85 -0.37 23.13
C LYS A 196 4.97 0.59 22.78
N ALA A 197 4.63 1.77 22.27
CA ALA A 197 5.63 2.77 21.90
C ALA A 197 6.36 3.33 23.12
N LYS A 198 7.69 3.45 23.00
CA LYS A 198 8.54 4.17 23.97
C LYS A 198 8.49 5.68 23.73
N ASP A 199 9.01 6.45 24.68
CA ASP A 199 8.94 7.91 24.71
C ASP A 199 9.39 8.58 23.41
N GLU A 200 10.50 8.12 22.81
CA GLU A 200 11.03 8.70 21.55
C GLU A 200 10.03 8.62 20.38
N LEU A 201 9.17 7.60 20.33
CA LEU A 201 8.10 7.49 19.34
C LEU A 201 6.92 8.39 19.70
N LEU A 202 6.55 8.44 20.99
CA LEU A 202 5.44 9.26 21.48
C LEU A 202 5.70 10.75 21.24
N GLU A 203 6.94 11.20 21.48
CA GLU A 203 7.40 12.56 21.18
C GLU A 203 7.29 12.91 19.68
N CYS A 204 7.44 11.91 18.81
CA CYS A 204 7.26 12.05 17.36
C CYS A 204 5.80 11.90 16.91
N GLY A 205 4.84 11.82 17.84
CA GLY A 205 3.41 11.74 17.57
C GLY A 205 2.88 10.33 17.29
N PHE A 206 3.63 9.28 17.64
CA PHE A 206 3.09 7.92 17.68
C PHE A 206 2.02 7.81 18.79
N THR A 207 1.00 6.98 18.59
CA THR A 207 -0.09 6.83 19.59
C THR A 207 0.39 6.10 20.84
N ASN A 208 -0.19 6.46 21.99
CA ASN A 208 0.08 5.75 23.24
C ASN A 208 -0.70 4.42 23.34
N GLN A 209 -1.49 4.01 22.36
CA GLN A 209 -2.21 2.73 22.39
C GLN A 209 -1.30 1.54 22.01
N PHE A 210 -1.74 0.32 22.34
CA PHE A 210 -1.03 -0.89 21.94
C PHE A 210 -1.27 -1.20 20.47
N PHE A 211 -0.29 -1.79 19.81
CA PHE A 211 -0.44 -2.43 18.51
C PHE A 211 -0.32 -3.93 18.68
N GLY A 212 -1.13 -4.68 17.94
CA GLY A 212 -0.92 -6.11 17.75
C GLY A 212 0.03 -6.34 16.57
N VAL A 213 0.81 -7.41 16.62
CA VAL A 213 1.56 -7.90 15.45
C VAL A 213 1.26 -9.38 15.26
N GLU A 214 0.89 -9.74 14.04
CA GLU A 214 0.70 -11.11 13.58
C GLU A 214 1.85 -11.45 12.63
N VAL A 215 2.54 -12.57 12.87
CA VAL A 215 3.73 -12.98 12.12
C VAL A 215 3.44 -14.24 11.31
N LYS A 216 3.83 -14.23 10.04
CA LYS A 216 3.76 -15.42 9.17
C LYS A 216 4.99 -15.57 8.30
N TYR A 217 5.54 -16.78 8.25
CA TYR A 217 6.49 -17.16 7.23
C TYR A 217 5.74 -17.70 6.01
N LEU A 218 5.95 -17.12 4.84
CA LEU A 218 5.24 -17.40 3.60
C LEU A 218 6.22 -17.89 2.55
N ASP A 219 6.12 -19.16 2.20
CA ASP A 219 6.92 -19.76 1.14
C ASP A 219 6.16 -19.66 -0.20
N PRO A 220 6.61 -18.80 -1.14
CA PRO A 220 5.93 -18.57 -2.41
C PRO A 220 6.05 -19.75 -3.37
N ARG A 221 7.00 -20.68 -3.13
CA ARG A 221 7.29 -21.81 -4.00
C ARG A 221 6.08 -22.70 -4.23
N SER A 222 6.00 -23.28 -5.42
CA SER A 222 4.86 -24.07 -5.83
C SER A 222 4.62 -25.25 -4.88
N GLY A 223 3.36 -25.47 -4.51
CA GLY A 223 2.99 -26.53 -3.56
C GLY A 223 3.34 -26.27 -2.09
N LYS A 224 3.92 -25.11 -1.73
CA LYS A 224 4.21 -24.73 -0.33
C LYS A 224 3.09 -23.95 0.36
N GLY A 225 1.96 -23.79 -0.33
CA GLY A 225 0.73 -23.30 0.28
C GLY A 225 0.66 -21.78 0.48
N PHE A 226 1.44 -21.00 -0.26
CA PHE A 226 1.47 -19.53 -0.19
C PHE A 226 0.07 -18.92 -0.03
N HIS A 227 -0.82 -19.12 -1.02
CA HIS A 227 -2.13 -18.49 -1.05
C HIS A 227 -2.99 -18.81 0.19
N LYS A 228 -2.96 -20.08 0.61
CA LYS A 228 -3.70 -20.52 1.80
C LYS A 228 -3.15 -19.83 3.04
N LYS A 229 -1.84 -19.93 3.27
CA LYS A 229 -1.19 -19.40 4.48
C LYS A 229 -1.24 -17.87 4.54
N SER A 230 -1.05 -17.19 3.41
CA SER A 230 -1.17 -15.73 3.32
C SER A 230 -2.59 -15.27 3.62
N SER A 231 -3.59 -15.94 3.06
CA SER A 231 -4.99 -15.57 3.29
C SER A 231 -5.38 -15.84 4.74
N GLU A 232 -5.06 -17.01 5.29
CA GLU A 232 -5.34 -17.38 6.68
C GLU A 232 -4.69 -16.41 7.66
N GLY A 233 -3.41 -16.07 7.46
CA GLY A 233 -2.72 -15.09 8.31
C GLY A 233 -3.37 -13.71 8.29
N VAL A 234 -3.72 -13.19 7.10
CA VAL A 234 -4.39 -11.89 7.00
C VAL A 234 -5.78 -11.94 7.65
N PHE A 235 -6.53 -13.02 7.47
CA PHE A 235 -7.83 -13.20 8.14
C PHE A 235 -7.70 -13.33 9.66
N GLN A 236 -6.64 -13.95 10.15
CA GLN A 236 -6.34 -14.04 11.58
C GLN A 236 -6.12 -12.63 12.15
N ALA A 237 -5.26 -11.81 11.53
CA ALA A 237 -5.04 -10.42 11.92
C ALA A 237 -6.33 -9.58 11.89
N LEU A 238 -7.14 -9.77 10.84
CA LEU A 238 -8.46 -9.13 10.71
C LEU A 238 -9.42 -9.55 11.82
N SER A 239 -9.40 -10.82 12.22
CA SER A 239 -10.31 -11.37 13.23
C SER A 239 -10.10 -10.76 14.61
N TYR A 240 -8.87 -10.40 14.96
CA TYR A 240 -8.55 -9.69 16.20
C TYR A 240 -9.27 -8.35 16.31
N TRP A 241 -9.42 -7.64 15.19
CA TRP A 241 -10.13 -6.36 15.19
C TRP A 241 -11.65 -6.54 15.30
N TYR A 242 -12.24 -7.38 14.44
CA TYR A 242 -13.70 -7.47 14.34
C TYR A 242 -14.35 -8.33 15.43
N SER A 243 -13.62 -9.23 16.08
CA SER A 243 -14.15 -10.04 17.18
C SER A 243 -14.31 -9.26 18.50
N GLY A 244 -13.95 -7.97 18.50
CA GLY A 244 -13.91 -7.18 19.74
C GLY A 244 -12.87 -7.71 20.71
N ALA A 245 -11.72 -8.16 20.20
CA ALA A 245 -10.71 -8.80 21.02
C ALA A 245 -10.20 -7.88 22.14
N ARG A 246 -9.87 -8.49 23.27
CA ARG A 246 -9.27 -7.84 24.45
C ARG A 246 -8.08 -8.66 24.91
N TRP A 247 -6.98 -7.98 25.19
CA TRP A 247 -5.71 -8.60 25.53
C TRP A 247 -5.33 -8.36 26.97
N SER A 248 -4.47 -9.23 27.50
CA SER A 248 -4.10 -9.22 28.92
C SER A 248 -2.61 -9.37 29.08
N LEU A 249 -1.99 -8.43 29.79
CA LEU A 249 -0.62 -8.49 30.27
C LEU A 249 -0.63 -8.57 31.79
N THR A 250 0.51 -8.94 32.38
CA THR A 250 0.68 -8.91 33.84
C THR A 250 0.43 -7.49 34.36
N GLY A 251 -0.60 -7.33 35.19
CA GLY A 251 -0.98 -6.03 35.77
C GLY A 251 -1.84 -5.13 34.89
N VAL A 252 -2.08 -5.46 33.61
CA VAL A 252 -2.93 -4.67 32.70
C VAL A 252 -3.90 -5.59 31.97
N GLN A 253 -5.19 -5.35 32.15
CA GLN A 253 -6.26 -6.18 31.59
C GLN A 253 -7.10 -5.40 30.58
N ASN A 254 -7.85 -6.12 29.74
CA ASN A 254 -8.78 -5.56 28.76
C ASN A 254 -8.14 -4.54 27.80
N ILE A 255 -6.91 -4.82 27.36
CA ILE A 255 -6.18 -3.97 26.41
C ILE A 255 -6.90 -3.99 25.06
N GLU A 256 -7.20 -2.79 24.56
CA GLU A 256 -7.63 -2.53 23.19
C GLU A 256 -6.44 -2.13 22.32
N LEU A 257 -6.48 -2.56 21.06
CA LEU A 257 -5.44 -2.22 20.09
C LEU A 257 -5.85 -0.98 19.30
N ALA A 258 -4.89 -0.14 18.95
CA ALA A 258 -5.08 0.86 17.91
C ALA A 258 -5.18 0.22 16.52
N SER A 259 -4.42 -0.85 16.30
CA SER A 259 -4.29 -1.53 15.01
C SER A 259 -3.58 -2.88 15.18
N VAL A 260 -3.70 -3.74 14.18
CA VAL A 260 -2.88 -4.96 14.03
C VAL A 260 -1.96 -4.78 12.82
N LEU A 261 -0.68 -5.11 12.98
CA LEU A 261 0.30 -5.11 11.91
C LEU A 261 0.61 -6.54 11.48
N PHE A 262 0.71 -6.76 10.19
CA PHE A 262 1.13 -8.02 9.62
C PHE A 262 2.63 -7.97 9.31
N LEU A 263 3.38 -8.95 9.79
CA LEU A 263 4.79 -9.14 9.51
C LEU A 263 5.00 -10.48 8.81
N SER A 264 5.75 -10.47 7.72
CA SER A 264 6.21 -11.71 7.09
C SER A 264 7.63 -11.60 6.58
N ASN A 265 8.20 -12.69 6.10
CA ASN A 265 9.40 -12.64 5.28
C ASN A 265 9.23 -11.74 4.04
N LEU A 266 8.01 -11.64 3.48
CA LEU A 266 7.71 -10.70 2.39
C LEU A 266 7.50 -9.25 2.83
N SER A 267 7.63 -8.96 4.13
CA SER A 267 7.79 -7.58 4.61
C SER A 267 9.17 -7.02 4.29
N PHE A 268 10.15 -7.87 3.97
CA PHE A 268 11.51 -7.48 3.61
C PHE A 268 11.58 -7.24 2.11
N ARG A 269 11.98 -6.02 1.72
CA ARG A 269 11.91 -5.60 0.32
C ARG A 269 12.66 -6.51 -0.65
N ASP A 270 13.85 -6.95 -0.28
CA ASP A 270 14.69 -7.86 -1.05
C ASP A 270 14.04 -9.22 -1.31
N GLU A 271 13.18 -9.68 -0.40
CA GLU A 271 12.40 -10.90 -0.59
C GLU A 271 11.09 -10.61 -1.34
N SER A 272 10.42 -9.50 -1.03
CA SER A 272 9.17 -9.12 -1.68
C SER A 272 9.37 -8.86 -3.16
N ASP A 273 10.45 -8.20 -3.55
CA ASP A 273 10.73 -7.83 -4.94
C ASP A 273 10.89 -9.11 -5.81
N GLN A 274 11.53 -10.17 -5.29
CA GLN A 274 11.64 -11.48 -5.97
C GLN A 274 10.28 -12.15 -6.26
N VAL A 275 9.26 -11.89 -5.43
CA VAL A 275 7.94 -12.52 -5.52
C VAL A 275 6.93 -11.63 -6.26
N PHE A 276 6.94 -10.34 -5.96
CA PHE A 276 5.94 -9.36 -6.40
C PHE A 276 6.29 -8.65 -7.71
N GLU A 277 7.56 -8.63 -8.10
CA GLU A 277 8.02 -8.09 -9.39
C GLU A 277 8.18 -9.19 -10.47
N THR A 278 7.47 -10.31 -10.29
CA THR A 278 7.40 -11.39 -11.30
C THR A 278 6.54 -11.01 -12.51
N TYR A 279 6.74 -11.73 -13.62
CA TYR A 279 6.22 -11.40 -14.96
C TYR A 279 4.73 -11.00 -15.05
N ASP A 280 3.84 -11.68 -14.33
CA ASP A 280 2.39 -11.42 -14.37
C ASP A 280 1.85 -10.65 -13.14
N ARG A 281 2.73 -10.41 -12.16
CA ARG A 281 2.43 -9.77 -10.86
C ARG A 281 1.22 -10.36 -10.14
N LEU A 282 0.92 -11.65 -10.35
CA LEU A 282 -0.25 -12.30 -9.74
C LEU A 282 -0.17 -12.22 -8.21
N TYR A 283 0.98 -12.57 -7.64
CA TYR A 283 1.20 -12.55 -6.19
C TYR A 283 1.04 -11.16 -5.58
N ASP A 284 1.61 -10.12 -6.21
CA ASP A 284 1.44 -8.72 -5.80
C ASP A 284 -0.04 -8.30 -5.79
N ARG A 285 -0.78 -8.63 -6.85
CA ARG A 285 -2.22 -8.30 -6.94
C ARG A 285 -3.03 -9.03 -5.87
N THR A 286 -2.75 -10.31 -5.66
CA THR A 286 -3.42 -11.11 -4.62
C THR A 286 -3.11 -10.56 -3.23
N TRP A 287 -1.85 -10.26 -2.95
CA TRP A 287 -1.39 -9.68 -1.68
C TRP A 287 -2.08 -8.35 -1.39
N ARG A 288 -2.04 -7.41 -2.34
CA ARG A 288 -2.73 -6.11 -2.22
C ARG A 288 -4.24 -6.25 -2.05
N THR A 289 -4.84 -7.27 -2.66
CA THR A 289 -6.27 -7.54 -2.47
C THR A 289 -6.58 -7.93 -1.04
N TYR A 290 -5.79 -8.82 -0.43
CA TYR A 290 -5.94 -9.19 0.99
C TYR A 290 -5.80 -7.97 1.90
N PHE A 291 -4.75 -7.18 1.74
CA PHE A 291 -4.54 -5.98 2.56
C PHE A 291 -5.57 -4.88 2.28
N SER A 292 -6.10 -4.78 1.06
CA SER A 292 -7.17 -3.82 0.78
C SER A 292 -8.42 -4.14 1.60
N ILE A 293 -8.75 -5.41 1.77
CA ILE A 293 -9.87 -5.86 2.61
C ILE A 293 -9.52 -5.66 4.09
N ALA A 294 -8.36 -6.15 4.54
CA ALA A 294 -7.94 -6.10 5.94
C ALA A 294 -7.73 -4.68 6.47
N ASN A 295 -7.36 -3.73 5.61
CA ASN A 295 -7.23 -2.32 5.96
C ASN A 295 -8.54 -1.66 6.41
N HIS A 296 -9.70 -2.26 6.09
CA HIS A 296 -11.00 -1.85 6.65
C HIS A 296 -11.15 -2.21 8.14
N ALA A 297 -10.33 -3.13 8.63
CA ALA A 297 -10.24 -3.63 10.00
C ALA A 297 -9.04 -3.04 10.76
N ASN A 298 -8.52 -1.89 10.33
CA ASN A 298 -7.27 -1.33 10.86
C ASN A 298 -6.11 -2.34 10.88
N VAL A 299 -6.04 -3.23 9.89
CA VAL A 299 -4.85 -4.07 9.67
C VAL A 299 -3.90 -3.36 8.70
N GLY A 300 -2.66 -3.19 9.14
CA GLY A 300 -1.56 -2.69 8.33
C GLY A 300 -0.52 -3.76 8.08
N GLU A 301 0.53 -3.41 7.34
CA GLU A 301 1.68 -4.23 7.05
C GLU A 301 2.94 -3.52 7.54
N ILE A 302 3.89 -4.29 8.06
CA ILE A 302 5.24 -3.79 8.33
C ILE A 302 6.05 -3.94 7.04
N GLN A 303 6.67 -2.86 6.60
CA GLN A 303 7.55 -2.82 5.42
C GLN A 303 8.97 -2.51 5.86
N ILE A 304 9.92 -3.36 5.49
CA ILE A 304 11.30 -3.36 6.01
C ILE A 304 12.27 -3.25 4.83
N ARG A 305 13.29 -2.41 5.00
CA ARG A 305 14.43 -2.36 4.10
C ARG A 305 15.70 -2.56 4.90
N GLU A 306 16.47 -3.53 4.46
CA GLU A 306 17.81 -3.79 4.95
C GLU A 306 18.84 -3.62 3.84
N TRP A 307 20.10 -3.54 4.24
CA TRP A 307 21.23 -3.59 3.33
C TRP A 307 22.38 -4.26 4.05
N GLN A 308 22.89 -5.35 3.47
CA GLN A 308 23.95 -6.17 4.06
C GLN A 308 23.61 -6.57 5.52
N GLY A 309 22.37 -7.03 5.74
CA GLY A 309 21.87 -7.46 7.06
C GLY A 309 21.62 -6.33 8.06
N SER A 310 21.90 -5.07 7.71
CA SER A 310 21.64 -3.92 8.58
C SER A 310 20.32 -3.24 8.25
N LEU A 311 19.47 -3.02 9.26
CA LEU A 311 18.24 -2.25 9.13
C LEU A 311 18.51 -0.82 8.63
N LYS A 312 17.87 -0.44 7.51
CA LYS A 312 17.92 0.91 6.94
C LYS A 312 16.63 1.69 7.18
N SER A 313 15.48 1.02 7.08
CA SER A 313 14.19 1.63 7.37
C SER A 313 13.13 0.60 7.69
N TRP A 314 12.14 0.98 8.47
CA TRP A 314 10.86 0.29 8.57
C TRP A 314 9.71 1.29 8.45
N ARG A 315 8.53 0.80 8.06
CA ARG A 315 7.32 1.60 7.89
C ARG A 315 6.09 0.77 8.21
N PHE A 316 5.12 1.38 8.87
CA PHE A 316 3.78 0.82 9.08
C PHE A 316 2.87 1.33 7.99
N ASP A 317 2.57 0.46 7.03
CA ASP A 317 1.78 0.77 5.86
C ASP A 317 0.35 0.29 5.99
N PHE A 318 -0.57 1.18 5.65
CA PHE A 318 -1.99 0.92 5.55
C PHE A 318 -2.38 1.18 4.11
N ASN A 319 -3.26 0.37 3.51
CA ASN A 319 -3.56 0.46 2.08
C ASN A 319 -3.82 1.93 1.65
N GLY A 320 -2.85 2.52 0.92
CA GLY A 320 -2.85 3.90 0.43
C GLY A 320 -1.99 4.92 1.20
N ALA A 321 -1.53 4.68 2.43
CA ALA A 321 -0.74 5.65 3.20
C ALA A 321 0.10 5.03 4.35
N ALA A 322 1.22 5.68 4.69
CA ALA A 322 2.01 5.36 5.86
C ALA A 322 1.33 5.89 7.13
N TYR A 323 1.29 5.11 8.20
CA TYR A 323 1.03 5.65 9.53
C TYR A 323 2.29 6.25 10.13
N PHE A 324 3.37 5.47 10.20
CA PHE A 324 4.61 5.86 10.86
C PHE A 324 5.80 5.16 10.21
N SER A 325 6.97 5.79 10.27
CA SER A 325 8.18 5.21 9.68
C SER A 325 9.45 5.63 10.40
N PHE A 326 10.48 4.81 10.24
CA PHE A 326 11.85 5.11 10.57
C PHE A 326 12.71 5.00 9.32
N ARG A 327 13.63 5.94 9.11
CA ARG A 327 14.73 5.80 8.14
C ARG A 327 16.04 6.20 8.81
N LYS A 328 17.11 5.44 8.59
CA LYS A 328 18.43 5.72 9.17
C LYS A 328 18.93 7.13 8.84
N SER A 329 18.61 7.67 7.67
CA SER A 329 19.04 9.01 7.23
C SER A 329 18.17 10.17 7.76
N SER A 330 16.88 9.93 8.04
CA SER A 330 15.93 11.00 8.38
C SER A 330 15.25 10.83 9.74
N GLY A 331 15.57 9.78 10.49
CA GLY A 331 14.95 9.48 11.78
C GLY A 331 13.51 8.99 11.68
N LEU A 332 12.78 9.20 12.77
CA LEU A 332 11.37 8.84 12.94
C LEU A 332 10.47 9.89 12.28
N LYS A 333 9.39 9.45 11.65
CA LYS A 333 8.43 10.34 10.98
C LYS A 333 7.01 9.81 11.09
N LEU A 334 6.12 10.65 11.61
CA LEU A 334 4.68 10.49 11.53
C LEU A 334 4.21 10.72 10.09
N GLY A 335 3.41 9.78 9.59
CA GLY A 335 2.69 9.85 8.33
C GLY A 335 1.26 10.37 8.56
N ASN A 336 0.28 9.64 8.04
CA ASN A 336 -1.13 9.97 8.18
C ASN A 336 -1.71 9.27 9.44
N PRO A 337 -2.05 10.00 10.52
CA PRO A 337 -2.60 9.41 11.74
C PRO A 337 -4.02 8.85 11.58
N ASP A 338 -4.76 9.25 10.54
CA ASP A 338 -6.16 8.83 10.34
C ASP A 338 -6.26 7.39 9.84
N VAL A 339 -5.16 6.80 9.38
CA VAL A 339 -5.16 5.44 8.81
C VAL A 339 -5.40 4.35 9.87
N ILE A 340 -5.12 4.64 11.14
CA ILE A 340 -5.38 3.73 12.29
C ILE A 340 -6.66 4.09 13.04
N ASN A 341 -7.24 5.28 12.80
CA ASN A 341 -8.43 5.77 13.50
C ASN A 341 -9.70 5.65 12.64
N LYS A 342 -9.81 4.60 11.83
CA LYS A 342 -10.97 4.41 10.95
C LYS A 342 -12.20 3.96 11.75
N GLY A 343 -13.03 4.91 12.19
CA GLY A 343 -14.38 4.61 12.66
C GLY A 343 -15.25 4.07 11.53
N ARG A 344 -15.62 2.79 11.56
CA ARG A 344 -16.52 2.18 10.56
C ARG A 344 -17.59 1.34 11.24
N ILE A 345 -18.68 2.02 11.61
CA ILE A 345 -19.98 1.38 11.82
C ILE A 345 -20.77 1.70 10.57
N GLY A 346 -21.24 0.68 9.85
CA GLY A 346 -21.95 0.82 8.58
C GLY A 346 -23.04 1.89 8.67
N SER A 347 -22.77 3.06 8.09
CA SER A 347 -23.71 4.18 7.89
C SER A 347 -24.76 4.35 8.98
N GLN A 348 -24.40 4.39 10.27
CA GLN A 348 -25.27 5.06 11.21
C GLN A 348 -25.05 6.56 10.98
N LYS A 349 -25.93 7.16 10.16
CA LYS A 349 -26.30 8.54 10.39
C LYS A 349 -26.83 8.56 11.82
N LEU A 350 -25.97 8.82 12.80
CA LEU A 350 -26.43 9.33 14.08
C LEU A 350 -27.22 10.57 13.73
N LYS A 351 -28.55 10.46 13.78
CA LYS A 351 -29.44 11.60 13.68
C LYS A 351 -28.99 12.54 14.78
N THR A 352 -28.54 13.72 14.40
CA THR A 352 -27.96 14.77 15.25
C THR A 352 -28.93 15.32 16.31
N ASN A 353 -30.03 14.63 16.60
CA ASN A 353 -31.10 15.05 17.50
C ASN A 353 -31.09 14.38 18.88
N GLU A 354 -30.27 13.36 19.14
CA GLU A 354 -30.24 12.71 20.47
C GLU A 354 -29.18 13.28 21.44
N LEU A 355 -28.22 14.08 20.96
CA LEU A 355 -27.24 14.76 21.82
C LEU A 355 -27.77 16.01 22.54
N LYS A 356 -29.06 16.34 22.41
CA LYS A 356 -29.73 17.43 23.14
C LYS A 356 -30.63 16.97 24.30
N ARG A 357 -30.56 15.69 24.70
CA ARG A 357 -31.35 15.17 25.84
C ARG A 357 -30.52 14.68 27.03
N LEU A 358 -29.21 14.94 27.06
CA LEU A 358 -28.34 14.60 28.20
C LEU A 358 -27.40 15.75 28.63
N THR A 359 -27.79 16.99 28.34
CA THR A 359 -27.34 18.20 29.05
C THR A 359 -28.59 18.91 29.54
#